data_AF-A0A0X3VGD3-F1
#
_entry.id   AF-A0A0X3VGD3-F1
#
_cell.length_a   1.000
_cell.length_b   1.000
_cell.length_c   1.000
_cell.angle_alpha   90.00
_cell.angle_beta   90.00
_cell.angle_gamma   90.00
#
_symmetry.space_group_name_H-M   'P 1'
#
loop_
_entity.id
_entity.type
_entity.pdbx_description
1 polymer ?
#
loop_
_entity_poly.entity_id
_entity_poly.type
_entity_poly.pdbx_seq_one_letter_code
_entity_poly.pdbx_strand_id
1 'polypeptide(L)'
;MTDQTTNWPDHLTGDAQPLEVGILLYEGHTALDLVGPYTTFALAGMKVHLVAETLDPVVSDDGGMTIAPTTTFDDCPERLDILFVPGGGMVYKPMLDPATIAWLADRGATASYITAVCNGPLVLAAAGLLDGYRVATHWASRDQLARLGVEVSTERVCIDRNRFSGGGVTAGIDFGLTVVAHTLGEKAARFAQLVMEYDPEPPFNAGSPESAGPEIVALRTRFMAEPDTALRNAVSHVLEQRAATSSHPVSDENADPAAGIVND
;
A
#
# COMPACT_ATOMS: atom_id res chain seq x y z
N MET A 1 41.51 -17.52 -14.00
CA MET A 1 40.32 -17.31 -13.16
C MET A 1 40.12 -15.82 -13.11
N THR A 2 39.18 -15.30 -13.89
CA THR A 2 38.80 -13.88 -13.83
C THR A 2 38.14 -13.64 -12.48
N ASP A 3 38.66 -12.66 -11.77
CA ASP A 3 38.15 -12.20 -10.49
C ASP A 3 36.66 -11.82 -10.64
N GLN A 4 35.78 -12.61 -10.03
CA GLN A 4 34.35 -12.31 -9.94
C GLN A 4 34.00 -11.52 -8.68
N THR A 5 35.00 -11.08 -7.90
CA THR A 5 34.76 -10.18 -6.79
C THR A 5 34.59 -8.76 -7.32
N THR A 6 33.60 -8.04 -6.77
CA THR A 6 33.26 -6.63 -7.04
C THR A 6 32.57 -6.31 -8.37
N ASN A 7 31.41 -6.90 -8.62
CA ASN A 7 30.30 -6.12 -9.18
C ASN A 7 29.19 -6.06 -8.11
N TRP A 8 29.40 -5.18 -7.14
CA TRP A 8 28.39 -4.81 -6.16
C TRP A 8 27.33 -3.97 -6.87
N PRO A 9 26.04 -4.09 -6.53
CA PRO A 9 25.03 -3.20 -7.09
C PRO A 9 25.35 -1.74 -6.73
N ASP A 10 25.40 -0.85 -7.72
CA ASP A 10 25.77 0.57 -7.54
C ASP A 10 24.95 1.29 -6.46
N HIS A 11 23.69 0.89 -6.26
CA HIS A 11 22.81 1.44 -5.23
C HIS A 11 23.23 1.04 -3.80
N LEU A 12 23.97 -0.06 -3.62
CA LEU A 12 24.53 -0.46 -2.32
C LEU A 12 25.90 0.17 -2.06
N THR A 13 26.62 0.60 -3.11
CA THR A 13 27.92 1.27 -2.99
C THR A 13 27.83 2.80 -2.95
N GLY A 14 26.64 3.35 -3.22
CA GLY A 14 26.39 4.80 -3.26
C GLY A 14 26.72 5.47 -4.59
N ASP A 15 26.94 4.66 -5.64
CA ASP A 15 27.35 5.13 -6.98
C ASP A 15 26.15 5.45 -7.90
N ALA A 16 24.93 5.14 -7.46
CA ALA A 16 23.67 5.47 -8.15
C ALA A 16 22.72 6.27 -7.26
N GLN A 17 21.83 7.06 -7.87
CA GLN A 17 20.73 7.71 -7.13
C GLN A 17 19.77 6.65 -6.59
N PRO A 18 19.40 6.72 -5.30
CA PRO A 18 18.50 5.74 -4.68
C PRO A 18 17.07 5.91 -5.20
N LEU A 19 16.33 4.80 -5.27
CA LEU A 19 14.89 4.84 -5.58
C LEU A 19 14.13 5.52 -4.42
N GLU A 20 13.20 6.40 -4.75
CA GLU A 20 12.38 7.14 -3.78
C GLU A 20 11.11 6.34 -3.43
N VAL A 21 10.93 6.03 -2.14
CA VAL A 21 9.80 5.23 -1.63
C VAL A 21 8.95 6.06 -0.68
N GLY A 22 7.69 6.30 -1.00
CA GLY A 22 6.74 6.95 -0.11
C GLY A 22 5.85 5.92 0.57
N ILE A 23 5.95 5.85 1.90
CA ILE A 23 5.13 4.98 2.74
C ILE A 23 4.10 5.84 3.46
N LEU A 24 2.81 5.58 3.22
CA LEU A 24 1.75 6.21 4.00
C LEU A 24 1.84 5.77 5.46
N LEU A 25 1.94 6.73 6.37
CA LEU A 25 1.89 6.55 7.82
C LEU A 25 0.63 7.19 8.37
N TYR A 26 -0.21 6.41 9.04
CA TYR A 26 -1.49 6.86 9.58
C TYR A 26 -1.79 6.23 10.93
N GLU A 27 -2.64 6.89 11.72
CA GLU A 27 -3.02 6.44 13.06
C GLU A 27 -3.74 5.09 13.02
N GLY A 28 -3.27 4.14 13.83
CA GLY A 28 -3.80 2.77 13.89
C GLY A 28 -3.43 1.90 12.68
N HIS A 29 -2.32 2.21 12.02
CA HIS A 29 -1.62 1.25 11.16
C HIS A 29 -1.10 0.06 12.00
N THR A 30 -0.93 -1.11 11.40
CA THR A 30 -0.23 -2.23 12.04
C THR A 30 1.27 -2.02 11.87
N ALA A 31 2.02 -1.98 12.97
CA ALA A 31 3.46 -1.65 12.94
C ALA A 31 4.22 -2.57 11.97
N LEU A 32 3.96 -3.87 12.01
CA LEU A 32 4.68 -4.84 11.19
C LEU A 32 4.38 -4.72 9.68
N ASP A 33 3.18 -4.27 9.31
CA ASP A 33 2.82 -4.00 7.91
C ASP A 33 3.71 -2.90 7.30
N LEU A 34 4.14 -1.95 8.13
CA LEU A 34 5.06 -0.88 7.76
C LEU A 34 6.51 -1.33 7.89
N VAL A 35 6.89 -1.86 9.06
CA VAL A 35 8.29 -2.16 9.41
C VAL A 35 8.90 -3.25 8.52
N GLY A 36 8.13 -4.28 8.15
CA GLY A 36 8.62 -5.35 7.26
C GLY A 36 9.12 -4.79 5.91
N PRO A 37 8.23 -4.19 5.10
CA PRO A 37 8.62 -3.53 3.85
C PRO A 37 9.65 -2.42 4.04
N TYR A 38 9.47 -1.54 5.03
CA TYR A 38 10.44 -0.47 5.34
C TYR A 38 11.87 -1.02 5.49
N THR A 39 12.02 -2.10 6.27
CA THR A 39 13.32 -2.72 6.52
C THR A 39 13.92 -3.28 5.23
N THR A 40 13.13 -3.99 4.42
CA THR A 40 13.62 -4.53 3.15
C THR A 40 14.06 -3.44 2.16
N PHE A 41 13.32 -2.34 2.06
CA PHE A 41 13.65 -1.22 1.18
C PHE A 41 14.89 -0.47 1.66
N ALA A 42 14.97 -0.17 2.95
CA ALA A 42 16.11 0.52 3.53
C ALA A 42 17.42 -0.28 3.39
N LEU A 43 17.38 -1.61 3.65
CA LEU A 43 18.54 -2.49 3.49
C LEU A 43 18.97 -2.64 2.02
N ALA A 44 18.05 -2.47 1.08
CA ALA A 44 18.33 -2.45 -0.34
C ALA A 44 18.84 -1.07 -0.84
N GLY A 45 19.11 -0.11 0.06
CA GLY A 45 19.64 1.20 -0.32
C GLY A 45 18.61 2.16 -0.93
N MET A 46 17.32 1.88 -0.79
CA MET A 46 16.27 2.81 -1.22
C MET A 46 16.11 3.95 -0.22
N LYS A 47 15.67 5.12 -0.70
CA LYS A 47 15.38 6.28 0.14
C LYS A 47 13.91 6.27 0.53
N VAL A 48 13.65 5.99 1.82
CA VAL A 48 12.29 5.78 2.33
C VAL A 48 11.79 7.02 3.06
N HIS A 49 10.58 7.45 2.70
CA HIS A 49 9.84 8.53 3.33
C HIS A 49 8.64 7.95 4.08
N LEU A 50 8.55 8.24 5.38
CA LEU A 50 7.35 8.00 6.17
C LEU A 50 6.48 9.25 6.07
N VAL A 51 5.43 9.16 5.26
CA VAL A 51 4.60 10.30 4.85
C VAL A 51 3.30 10.32 5.65
N ALA A 52 3.03 11.42 6.33
CA ALA A 52 1.78 11.66 7.04
C ALA A 52 1.26 13.09 6.77
N GLU A 53 0.09 13.43 7.29
CA GLU A 53 -0.46 14.79 7.17
C GLU A 53 0.38 15.82 7.95
N THR A 54 0.80 15.46 9.17
CA THR A 54 1.65 16.28 10.03
C THR A 54 2.92 15.50 10.42
N LEU A 55 3.87 16.17 11.07
CA LEU A 55 5.06 15.52 11.65
C LEU A 55 4.82 15.02 13.08
N ASP A 56 3.57 15.03 13.55
CA ASP A 56 3.25 14.51 14.88
C ASP A 56 3.48 12.99 14.92
N PRO A 57 4.00 12.43 16.03
CA PRO A 57 4.19 11.00 16.14
C PRO A 57 2.87 10.22 15.99
N VAL A 58 2.92 9.13 15.23
CA VAL A 58 1.75 8.32 14.87
C VAL A 58 1.80 6.99 15.61
N VAL A 59 0.66 6.57 16.19
CA VAL A 59 0.58 5.38 17.03
C VAL A 59 0.02 4.19 16.25
N SER A 60 0.67 3.02 16.37
CA SER A 60 0.22 1.76 15.77
C SER A 60 -0.92 1.11 16.57
N ASP A 61 -1.69 0.23 15.93
CA ASP A 61 -2.81 -0.48 16.57
C ASP A 61 -2.38 -1.66 17.46
N ASP A 62 -1.16 -2.16 17.26
CA ASP A 62 -0.61 -3.39 17.85
C ASP A 62 0.26 -3.13 19.07
N GLY A 63 -0.31 -2.48 20.09
CA GLY A 63 0.35 -2.25 21.37
C GLY A 63 1.01 -0.87 21.51
N GLY A 64 0.69 0.06 20.60
CA GLY A 64 1.00 1.48 20.76
C GLY A 64 2.42 1.88 20.36
N MET A 65 3.06 1.16 19.44
CA MET A 65 4.36 1.56 18.91
C MET A 65 4.20 2.92 18.23
N THR A 66 5.03 3.89 18.61
CA THR A 66 4.93 5.25 18.08
C THR A 66 6.04 5.47 17.05
N ILE A 67 5.67 5.92 15.85
CA ILE A 67 6.57 6.19 14.73
C ILE A 67 6.51 7.68 14.37
N ALA A 68 7.66 8.32 14.25
CA ALA A 68 7.74 9.70 13.77
C ALA A 68 7.70 9.73 12.22
N PRO A 69 6.81 10.53 11.61
CA PRO A 69 6.88 10.82 10.18
C PRO A 69 8.21 11.49 9.80
N THR A 70 8.68 11.28 8.58
CA THR A 70 9.88 11.94 8.05
C THR A 70 9.54 13.11 7.13
N THR A 71 8.32 13.16 6.61
CA THR A 71 7.83 14.22 5.73
C THR A 71 6.30 14.33 5.79
N THR A 72 5.78 15.48 5.38
CA THR A 72 4.34 15.71 5.23
C THR A 72 3.87 15.37 3.81
N PHE A 73 2.56 15.38 3.56
CA PHE A 73 1.99 15.27 2.20
C PHE A 73 2.52 16.36 1.25
N ASP A 74 2.67 17.59 1.75
CA ASP A 74 3.11 18.75 0.97
C ASP A 74 4.61 18.72 0.68
N ASP A 75 5.41 18.26 1.64
CA ASP A 75 6.88 18.24 1.53
C ASP A 75 7.44 16.95 0.91
N CYS A 76 6.61 15.91 0.76
CA CYS A 76 6.99 14.65 0.13
C CYS A 76 7.38 14.89 -1.35
N PRO A 77 8.45 14.26 -1.88
CA PRO A 77 8.80 14.36 -3.29
C PRO A 77 7.61 14.17 -4.23
N GLU A 78 7.54 15.00 -5.29
CA GLU A 78 6.46 14.94 -6.30
C GLU A 78 6.43 13.61 -7.07
N ARG A 79 7.61 12.99 -7.24
CA ARG A 79 7.76 11.70 -7.91
C ARG A 79 8.32 10.69 -6.92
N LEU A 80 7.65 9.55 -6.86
CA LEU A 80 8.08 8.37 -6.12
C LEU A 80 8.30 7.24 -7.11
N ASP A 81 9.32 6.42 -6.90
CA ASP A 81 9.44 5.16 -7.63
C ASP A 81 8.44 4.14 -7.09
N ILE A 82 8.24 4.12 -5.77
CA ILE A 82 7.32 3.21 -5.09
C ILE A 82 6.41 4.01 -4.17
N LEU A 83 5.10 3.96 -4.42
CA LEU A 83 4.07 4.37 -3.48
C LEU A 83 3.59 3.14 -2.70
N PHE A 84 3.62 3.19 -1.37
CA PHE A 84 3.31 2.05 -0.52
C PHE A 84 2.29 2.40 0.57
N VAL A 85 1.26 1.55 0.72
CA VAL A 85 0.23 1.69 1.77
C VAL A 85 0.20 0.45 2.68
N PRO A 86 0.55 0.58 3.97
CA PRO A 86 0.42 -0.51 4.93
C PRO A 86 -1.04 -0.72 5.33
N GLY A 87 -1.34 -1.88 5.92
CA GLY A 87 -2.61 -2.12 6.58
C GLY A 87 -2.64 -1.67 8.03
N GLY A 88 -3.77 -1.92 8.67
CA GLY A 88 -4.00 -1.56 10.07
C GLY A 88 -5.42 -1.84 10.54
N GLY A 89 -5.61 -1.88 11.85
CA GLY A 89 -6.91 -1.96 12.51
C GLY A 89 -7.76 -0.71 12.33
N MET A 90 -7.15 0.43 12.01
CA MET A 90 -7.86 1.67 11.69
C MET A 90 -7.75 2.09 10.22
N VAL A 91 -7.58 1.14 9.29
CA VAL A 91 -7.50 1.41 7.83
C VAL A 91 -8.70 2.20 7.28
N TYR A 92 -9.85 2.18 7.97
CA TYR A 92 -11.02 2.99 7.62
C TYR A 92 -10.77 4.51 7.75
N LYS A 93 -9.81 4.95 8.57
CA LYS A 93 -9.45 6.38 8.71
C LYS A 93 -8.89 6.93 7.40
N PRO A 94 -7.77 6.41 6.84
CA PRO A 94 -7.25 6.92 5.57
C PRO A 94 -8.18 6.67 4.38
N MET A 95 -9.05 5.65 4.42
CA MET A 95 -10.08 5.44 3.39
C MET A 95 -11.11 6.59 3.31
N LEU A 96 -11.36 7.26 4.43
CA LEU A 96 -12.39 8.28 4.57
C LEU A 96 -11.82 9.70 4.70
N ASP A 97 -10.50 9.84 4.73
CA ASP A 97 -9.82 11.12 4.83
C ASP A 97 -9.57 11.70 3.42
N PRO A 98 -10.23 12.82 3.06
CA PRO A 98 -10.06 13.42 1.73
C PRO A 98 -8.63 13.85 1.43
N ALA A 99 -7.86 14.29 2.43
CA ALA A 99 -6.48 14.72 2.24
C ALA A 99 -5.58 13.54 1.84
N THR A 100 -5.68 12.43 2.58
CA THR A 100 -4.99 11.17 2.25
C THR A 100 -5.38 10.65 0.87
N ILE A 101 -6.68 10.62 0.56
CA ILE A 101 -7.17 10.12 -0.74
C ILE A 101 -6.66 10.99 -1.89
N ALA A 102 -6.69 12.31 -1.76
CA ALA A 102 -6.18 13.23 -2.76
C ALA A 102 -4.67 13.06 -2.96
N TRP A 103 -3.90 12.96 -1.87
CA TRP A 103 -2.46 12.75 -1.93
C TRP A 103 -2.09 11.42 -2.61
N LEU A 104 -2.79 10.33 -2.27
CA LEU A 104 -2.60 9.03 -2.91
C LEU A 104 -2.92 9.07 -4.40
N ALA A 105 -4.01 9.72 -4.80
CA ALA A 105 -4.37 9.86 -6.21
C ALA A 105 -3.31 10.64 -6.99
N ASP A 106 -2.81 11.74 -6.42
CA ASP A 106 -1.76 12.57 -7.01
C ASP A 106 -0.44 11.81 -7.17
N ARG A 107 0.11 11.27 -6.08
CA ARG A 107 1.37 10.50 -6.13
C ARG A 107 1.23 9.21 -6.93
N GLY A 108 0.06 8.57 -6.87
CA GLY A 108 -0.25 7.36 -7.62
C GLY A 108 -0.31 7.58 -9.14
N ALA A 109 -0.58 8.81 -9.60
CA ALA A 109 -0.57 9.14 -11.02
C ALA A 109 0.84 9.16 -11.64
N THR A 110 1.86 9.40 -10.82
CA THR A 110 3.26 9.55 -11.27
C THR A 110 4.18 8.42 -10.80
N ALA A 111 3.75 7.63 -9.81
CA ALA A 111 4.56 6.55 -9.25
C ALA A 111 4.81 5.41 -10.24
N SER A 112 6.04 4.91 -10.29
CA SER A 112 6.39 3.76 -11.13
C SER A 112 5.64 2.51 -10.66
N TYR A 113 5.56 2.29 -9.34
CA TYR A 113 4.86 1.16 -8.72
C TYR A 113 3.89 1.64 -7.63
N ILE A 114 2.68 1.09 -7.65
CA ILE A 114 1.65 1.34 -6.64
C ILE A 114 1.48 0.06 -5.83
N THR A 115 1.70 0.15 -4.53
CA THR A 115 1.92 -1.04 -3.73
C THR A 115 1.22 -0.99 -2.38
N ALA A 116 0.83 -2.14 -1.84
CA ALA A 116 0.22 -2.23 -0.52
C ALA A 116 0.34 -3.63 0.08
N VAL A 117 0.16 -3.74 1.39
CA VAL A 117 0.08 -5.03 2.08
C VAL A 117 -1.16 -5.09 2.95
N CYS A 118 -1.54 -6.30 3.33
CA CYS A 118 -2.62 -6.57 4.27
C CYS A 118 -3.92 -5.92 3.79
N ASN A 119 -4.61 -5.13 4.61
CA ASN A 119 -5.82 -4.41 4.22
C ASN A 119 -5.56 -3.02 3.61
N GLY A 120 -4.30 -2.60 3.45
CA GLY A 120 -3.91 -1.37 2.74
C GLY A 120 -4.45 -1.21 1.30
N PRO A 121 -4.64 -2.29 0.50
CA PRO A 121 -5.29 -2.20 -0.81
C PRO A 121 -6.69 -1.57 -0.77
N LEU A 122 -7.41 -1.60 0.36
CA LEU A 122 -8.70 -0.94 0.48
C LEU A 122 -8.59 0.59 0.40
N VAL A 123 -7.49 1.16 0.91
CA VAL A 123 -7.21 2.60 0.80
C VAL A 123 -6.87 2.96 -0.64
N LEU A 124 -6.04 2.16 -1.31
CA LEU A 124 -5.73 2.34 -2.72
C LEU A 124 -6.97 2.22 -3.61
N ALA A 125 -7.88 1.28 -3.30
CA ALA A 125 -9.16 1.17 -3.97
C ALA A 125 -10.02 2.42 -3.73
N ALA A 126 -10.11 2.92 -2.49
CA ALA A 126 -10.83 4.16 -2.19
C ALA A 126 -10.27 5.36 -3.00
N ALA A 127 -8.96 5.41 -3.22
CA ALA A 127 -8.29 6.41 -4.06
C ALA A 127 -8.40 6.17 -5.57
N GLY A 128 -9.11 5.13 -6.02
CA GLY A 128 -9.31 4.83 -7.44
C GLY A 128 -8.08 4.23 -8.14
N LEU A 129 -7.08 3.76 -7.38
CA LEU A 129 -5.81 3.31 -7.94
C LEU A 129 -5.80 1.83 -8.37
N LEU A 130 -6.89 1.09 -8.12
CA LEU A 130 -6.98 -0.37 -8.34
C LEU A 130 -8.06 -0.80 -9.34
N ASP A 131 -8.68 0.15 -10.05
CA ASP A 131 -9.72 -0.18 -11.02
C ASP A 131 -9.15 -1.02 -12.18
N GLY A 132 -9.69 -2.23 -12.38
CA GLY A 132 -9.23 -3.17 -13.41
C GLY A 132 -7.89 -3.86 -13.10
N TYR A 133 -7.47 -3.88 -11.83
CA TYR A 133 -6.27 -4.59 -11.37
C TYR A 133 -6.62 -5.76 -10.45
N ARG A 134 -5.75 -6.78 -10.47
CA ARG A 134 -5.74 -7.90 -9.53
C ARG A 134 -4.75 -7.65 -8.40
N VAL A 135 -5.19 -7.76 -7.15
CA VAL A 135 -4.33 -7.58 -5.96
C VAL A 135 -4.65 -8.58 -4.84
N ALA A 136 -3.64 -8.91 -4.05
CA ALA A 136 -3.78 -9.63 -2.79
C ALA A 136 -4.15 -8.66 -1.65
N THR A 137 -4.74 -9.18 -0.58
CA THR A 137 -5.05 -8.46 0.66
C THR A 137 -5.06 -9.42 1.86
N HIS A 138 -5.23 -8.90 3.08
CA HIS A 138 -5.45 -9.72 4.27
C HIS A 138 -6.66 -10.64 4.05
N TRP A 139 -6.55 -11.92 4.49
CA TRP A 139 -7.56 -12.94 4.20
C TRP A 139 -8.98 -12.55 4.65
N ALA A 140 -9.09 -11.86 5.79
CA ALA A 140 -10.37 -11.40 6.34
C ALA A 140 -10.96 -10.18 5.61
N SER A 141 -10.18 -9.51 4.76
CA SER A 141 -10.57 -8.28 4.06
C SER A 141 -10.91 -8.51 2.58
N ARG A 142 -10.74 -9.74 2.08
CA ARG A 142 -10.98 -10.13 0.68
C ARG A 142 -12.39 -9.75 0.21
N ASP A 143 -13.41 -10.08 0.99
CA ASP A 143 -14.81 -9.78 0.64
C ASP A 143 -15.06 -8.26 0.55
N GLN A 144 -14.44 -7.49 1.44
CA GLN A 144 -14.59 -6.03 1.44
C GLN A 144 -13.88 -5.39 0.23
N LEU A 145 -12.74 -5.92 -0.17
CA LEU A 145 -12.02 -5.45 -1.35
C LEU A 145 -12.78 -5.80 -2.64
N ALA A 146 -13.33 -7.00 -2.73
CA ALA A 146 -14.16 -7.43 -3.85
C ALA A 146 -15.42 -6.55 -4.01
N ARG A 147 -16.03 -6.10 -2.91
CA ARG A 147 -17.17 -5.16 -2.93
C ARG A 147 -16.82 -3.81 -3.58
N LEU A 148 -15.56 -3.40 -3.57
CA LEU A 148 -15.09 -2.18 -4.25
C LEU A 148 -14.82 -2.41 -5.76
N GLY A 149 -15.12 -3.59 -6.30
CA GLY A 149 -14.95 -3.93 -7.71
C GLY A 149 -13.54 -4.38 -8.09
N VAL A 150 -12.69 -4.66 -7.11
CA VAL A 150 -11.29 -5.08 -7.32
C VAL A 150 -11.21 -6.60 -7.45
N GLU A 151 -10.41 -7.10 -8.39
CA GLU A 151 -10.16 -8.54 -8.52
C GLU A 151 -9.20 -9.01 -7.42
N VAL A 152 -9.63 -9.97 -6.61
CA VAL A 152 -8.89 -10.40 -5.41
C VAL A 152 -8.07 -11.65 -5.68
N SER A 153 -6.75 -11.55 -5.53
CA SER A 153 -5.84 -12.70 -5.50
C SER A 153 -5.74 -13.32 -4.10
N THR A 154 -5.61 -14.64 -4.05
CA THR A 154 -5.33 -15.40 -2.80
C THR A 154 -3.85 -15.69 -2.61
N GLU A 155 -3.00 -15.29 -3.55
CA GLU A 155 -1.53 -15.41 -3.47
C GLU A 155 -0.99 -14.59 -2.28
N ARG A 156 0.13 -15.04 -1.72
CA ARG A 156 0.80 -14.32 -0.63
C ARG A 156 1.38 -12.97 -1.10
N VAL A 157 1.90 -12.94 -2.32
CA VAL A 157 2.33 -11.75 -3.05
C VAL A 157 1.71 -11.83 -4.44
N CYS A 158 1.01 -10.77 -4.85
CA CYS A 158 0.39 -10.67 -6.17
C CYS A 158 0.98 -9.49 -6.93
N ILE A 159 1.35 -9.73 -8.19
CA ILE A 159 1.84 -8.71 -9.12
C ILE A 159 0.89 -8.67 -10.31
N ASP A 160 0.37 -7.50 -10.60
CA ASP A 160 -0.36 -7.19 -11.83
C ASP A 160 0.15 -5.87 -12.41
N ARG A 161 0.93 -5.96 -13.50
CA ARG A 161 1.61 -4.83 -14.14
C ARG A 161 2.44 -4.06 -13.11
N ASN A 162 2.06 -2.83 -12.76
CA ASN A 162 2.74 -2.01 -11.77
C ASN A 162 2.02 -1.94 -10.41
N ARG A 163 1.03 -2.82 -10.17
CA ARG A 163 0.39 -3.02 -8.87
C ARG A 163 0.99 -4.24 -8.18
N PHE A 164 1.63 -4.02 -7.03
CA PHE A 164 2.25 -5.08 -6.25
C PHE A 164 1.57 -5.12 -4.89
N SER A 165 1.18 -6.30 -4.45
CA SER A 165 0.43 -6.42 -3.19
C SER A 165 0.83 -7.64 -2.39
N GLY A 166 0.91 -7.49 -1.07
CA GLY A 166 1.11 -8.58 -0.14
C GLY A 166 -0.18 -8.92 0.63
N GLY A 167 -0.32 -10.17 1.03
CA GLY A 167 -1.37 -10.64 1.93
C GLY A 167 -1.21 -10.07 3.35
N GLY A 168 -1.62 -10.84 4.36
CA GLY A 168 -1.64 -10.35 5.75
C GLY A 168 -0.25 -10.17 6.37
N VAL A 169 -0.05 -9.01 7.02
CA VAL A 169 1.00 -8.70 8.00
C VAL A 169 2.42 -9.12 7.58
N THR A 170 2.84 -10.33 7.95
CA THR A 170 4.19 -10.86 7.65
C THR A 170 4.45 -11.00 6.16
N ALA A 171 3.40 -11.06 5.32
CA ALA A 171 3.55 -11.03 3.87
C ALA A 171 4.30 -9.79 3.38
N GLY A 172 4.34 -8.70 4.17
CA GLY A 172 5.12 -7.50 3.86
C GLY A 172 6.62 -7.75 3.70
N ILE A 173 7.19 -8.74 4.39
CA ILE A 173 8.62 -9.07 4.23
C ILE A 173 8.86 -9.73 2.87
N ASP A 174 8.07 -10.75 2.51
CA ASP A 174 8.18 -11.44 1.22
C ASP A 174 7.85 -10.50 0.05
N PHE A 175 6.83 -9.65 0.22
CA PHE A 175 6.47 -8.59 -0.70
C PHE A 175 7.65 -7.62 -0.91
N GLY A 176 8.26 -7.15 0.18
CA GLY A 176 9.40 -6.24 0.13
C GLY A 176 10.59 -6.83 -0.62
N LEU A 177 10.97 -8.07 -0.30
CA LEU A 177 12.01 -8.80 -1.04
C LEU A 177 11.67 -8.97 -2.53
N THR A 178 10.40 -9.21 -2.85
CA THR A 178 9.93 -9.33 -4.24
C THR A 178 10.03 -8.01 -5.00
N VAL A 179 9.64 -6.90 -4.37
CA VAL A 179 9.77 -5.56 -4.95
C VAL A 179 11.25 -5.20 -5.16
N VAL A 180 12.12 -5.46 -4.19
CA VAL A 180 13.57 -5.25 -4.33
C VAL A 180 14.14 -6.08 -5.48
N ALA A 181 13.76 -7.36 -5.59
CA ALA A 181 14.23 -8.23 -6.68
C ALA A 181 13.79 -7.70 -8.05
N HIS A 182 12.57 -7.17 -8.14
CA HIS A 182 12.01 -6.64 -9.38
C HIS A 182 12.66 -5.31 -9.81
N THR A 183 12.99 -4.45 -8.84
CA THR A 183 13.45 -3.08 -9.11
C THR A 183 14.97 -2.94 -9.15
N LEU A 184 15.67 -3.65 -8.25
CA LEU A 184 17.12 -3.55 -8.04
C LEU A 184 17.87 -4.86 -8.36
N GLY A 185 17.14 -5.92 -8.68
CA GLY A 185 17.68 -7.22 -9.08
C GLY A 185 17.85 -8.21 -7.92
N GLU A 186 17.95 -9.50 -8.29
CA GLU A 186 17.98 -10.63 -7.34
C GLU A 186 19.11 -10.52 -6.30
N LYS A 187 20.29 -10.01 -6.70
CA LYS A 187 21.44 -9.89 -5.79
C LYS A 187 21.14 -8.95 -4.62
N ALA A 188 20.45 -7.83 -4.86
CA ALA A 188 20.06 -6.87 -3.82
C ALA A 188 19.03 -7.49 -2.86
N ALA A 189 18.04 -8.21 -3.40
CA ALA A 189 17.03 -8.88 -2.58
C ALA A 189 17.65 -9.96 -1.68
N ARG A 190 18.56 -10.79 -2.22
CA ARG A 190 19.26 -11.82 -1.44
C ARG A 190 20.20 -11.23 -0.39
N PHE A 191 20.82 -10.09 -0.67
CA PHE A 191 21.59 -9.34 0.33
C PHE A 191 20.69 -8.88 1.48
N ALA A 192 19.58 -8.20 1.18
CA ALA A 192 18.63 -7.76 2.20
C ALA A 192 18.08 -8.95 3.02
N GLN A 193 17.72 -10.06 2.36
CA GLN A 193 17.29 -11.29 3.01
C GLN A 193 18.34 -11.82 4.00
N LEU A 194 19.62 -11.88 3.59
CA LEU A 194 20.71 -12.36 4.43
C LEU A 194 20.98 -11.43 5.62
N VAL A 195 20.96 -10.11 5.41
CA VAL A 195 21.19 -9.14 6.50
C VAL A 195 20.10 -9.24 7.58
N MET A 196 18.86 -9.49 7.18
CA MET A 196 17.76 -9.72 8.13
C MET A 196 17.78 -11.12 8.75
N GLU A 197 18.61 -12.04 8.24
CA GLU A 197 18.54 -13.47 8.53
C GLU A 197 17.11 -14.01 8.35
N TYR A 198 16.45 -13.61 7.26
CA TYR A 198 15.08 -14.00 7.00
C TYR A 198 15.01 -15.45 6.47
N ASP A 199 15.08 -16.37 7.43
CA ASP A 199 14.95 -17.82 7.30
C ASP A 199 13.90 -18.30 8.32
N PRO A 200 12.59 -18.08 8.04
CA PRO A 200 11.56 -18.26 9.04
C PRO A 200 11.29 -19.75 9.33
N GLU A 201 11.30 -20.12 10.61
CA GLU A 201 10.86 -21.43 11.13
C GLU A 201 9.68 -21.26 12.11
N PRO A 202 8.44 -21.05 11.62
CA PRO A 202 7.29 -20.82 12.49
C PRO A 202 7.02 -22.01 13.44
N PRO A 203 6.85 -21.79 14.75
CA PRO A 203 6.64 -22.88 15.73
C PRO A 203 5.23 -23.48 15.67
N PHE A 204 4.30 -22.88 14.91
CA PHE A 204 2.93 -23.34 14.74
C PHE A 204 2.50 -23.25 13.27
N ASN A 205 1.60 -24.13 12.86
CA ASN A 205 0.99 -24.10 11.53
C ASN A 205 -0.41 -23.46 11.59
N ALA A 206 -0.48 -22.15 11.87
CA ALA A 206 -1.73 -21.41 12.01
C ALA A 206 -1.70 -20.05 11.27
N GLY A 207 -0.83 -19.92 10.27
CA GLY A 207 -0.64 -18.68 9.50
C GLY A 207 -1.73 -18.40 8.46
N SER A 208 -2.63 -19.35 8.21
CA SER A 208 -3.76 -19.22 7.28
C SER A 208 -5.05 -19.69 7.95
N PRO A 209 -6.24 -19.22 7.51
CA PRO A 209 -7.50 -19.69 8.09
C PRO A 209 -7.71 -21.20 7.91
N GLU A 210 -7.19 -21.80 6.84
CA GLU A 210 -7.28 -23.25 6.57
C GLU A 210 -6.42 -24.06 7.55
N SER A 211 -5.24 -23.56 7.91
CA SER A 211 -4.30 -24.23 8.80
C SER A 211 -4.60 -24.00 10.29
N ALA A 212 -5.11 -22.82 10.63
CA ALA A 212 -5.43 -22.43 12.01
C ALA A 212 -6.66 -23.16 12.59
N GLY A 213 -7.57 -23.61 11.73
CA GLY A 213 -8.81 -24.28 12.15
C GLY A 213 -9.90 -23.32 12.65
N PRO A 214 -11.15 -23.81 12.75
CA PRO A 214 -12.33 -22.96 12.95
C PRO A 214 -12.36 -22.24 14.30
N GLU A 215 -11.79 -22.83 15.35
CA GLU A 215 -11.77 -22.25 16.69
C GLU A 215 -10.93 -20.96 16.74
N ILE A 216 -9.71 -21.02 16.20
CA ILE A 216 -8.79 -19.87 16.15
C ILE A 216 -9.34 -18.78 15.24
N VAL A 217 -9.94 -19.16 14.10
CA VAL A 217 -10.62 -18.21 13.21
C VAL A 217 -11.77 -17.51 13.92
N ALA A 218 -12.60 -18.24 14.67
CA ALA A 218 -13.70 -17.65 15.45
C ALA A 218 -13.19 -16.70 16.55
N LEU A 219 -12.09 -17.05 17.22
CA LEU A 219 -11.44 -16.18 18.20
C LEU A 219 -10.97 -14.87 17.57
N ARG A 220 -10.28 -14.92 16.42
CA ARG A 220 -9.89 -13.72 15.66
C ARG A 220 -11.11 -12.88 15.29
N THR A 221 -12.17 -13.50 14.78
CA THR A 221 -13.38 -12.78 14.36
C THR A 221 -14.03 -12.05 15.54
N ARG A 222 -14.06 -12.68 16.72
CA ARG A 222 -14.54 -12.02 17.94
C ARG A 222 -13.64 -10.87 18.36
N PHE A 223 -12.32 -11.06 18.31
CA PHE A 223 -11.34 -10.04 18.68
C PHE A 223 -11.43 -8.81 17.76
N MET A 224 -11.64 -9.02 16.45
CA MET A 224 -11.66 -7.96 15.44
C MET A 224 -13.07 -7.41 15.13
N ALA A 225 -14.09 -7.74 15.92
CA ALA A 225 -15.48 -7.42 15.59
C ALA A 225 -15.77 -5.92 15.40
N GLU A 226 -15.20 -5.06 16.25
CA GLU A 226 -15.34 -3.60 16.15
C GLU A 226 -14.57 -3.04 14.93
N PRO A 227 -13.26 -3.27 14.77
CA PRO A 227 -12.53 -2.88 13.56
C PRO A 227 -13.17 -3.35 12.26
N ASP A 228 -13.60 -4.61 12.18
CA ASP A 228 -14.25 -5.18 10.99
C ASP A 228 -15.60 -4.49 10.70
N THR A 229 -16.31 -4.02 11.73
CA THR A 229 -17.55 -3.26 11.56
C THR A 229 -17.27 -1.85 11.05
N ALA A 230 -16.28 -1.16 11.60
CA ALA A 230 -15.85 0.15 11.10
C ALA A 230 -15.40 0.08 9.63
N LEU A 231 -14.64 -0.97 9.27
CA LEU A 231 -14.23 -1.20 7.89
C LEU A 231 -15.41 -1.41 6.94
N ARG A 232 -16.39 -2.25 7.32
CA ARG A 232 -17.59 -2.48 6.50
C ARG A 232 -18.38 -1.20 6.27
N ASN A 233 -18.48 -0.33 7.28
CA ASN A 233 -19.14 0.96 7.16
C ASN A 233 -18.39 1.90 6.21
N ALA A 234 -17.06 1.96 6.32
CA ALA A 234 -16.22 2.76 5.42
C ALA A 234 -16.33 2.32 3.96
N VAL A 235 -16.34 1.02 3.70
CA VAL A 235 -16.54 0.47 2.35
C VAL A 235 -17.90 0.88 1.78
N SER A 236 -18.97 0.80 2.58
CA SER A 236 -20.29 1.27 2.15
C SER A 236 -20.29 2.76 1.84
N HIS A 237 -19.63 3.59 2.64
CA HIS A 237 -19.50 5.03 2.39
C HIS A 237 -18.74 5.34 1.09
N VAL A 238 -17.62 4.66 0.84
CA VAL A 238 -16.86 4.81 -0.42
C VAL A 238 -17.73 4.45 -1.64
N LEU A 239 -18.54 3.40 -1.55
CA LEU A 239 -19.46 3.02 -2.62
C LEU A 239 -20.56 4.08 -2.86
N GLU A 240 -21.11 4.65 -1.78
CA GLU A 240 -22.09 5.74 -1.87
C GLU A 240 -21.50 6.99 -2.54
N GLN A 241 -20.27 7.38 -2.16
CA GLN A 241 -19.57 8.50 -2.79
C GLN A 241 -19.34 8.27 -4.29
N ARG A 242 -18.83 7.08 -4.67
CA ARG A 242 -18.61 6.70 -6.08
C ARG A 242 -19.91 6.76 -6.89
N ALA A 243 -21.02 6.27 -6.32
CA ALA A 243 -22.33 6.32 -6.97
C ALA A 243 -22.79 7.78 -7.19
N ALA A 244 -22.63 8.65 -6.19
CA ALA A 244 -22.99 10.06 -6.30
C ALA A 244 -22.22 10.78 -7.41
N THR A 245 -20.91 10.55 -7.54
CA THR A 245 -20.07 11.13 -8.60
C THR A 245 -20.45 10.61 -9.99
N SER A 246 -20.79 9.32 -10.12
CA SER A 246 -21.22 8.75 -11.41
C SER A 246 -22.59 9.23 -11.89
N SER A 247 -23.42 9.74 -10.98
CA SER A 247 -24.79 10.22 -11.26
C SER A 247 -24.92 11.69 -11.63
N HIS A 248 -23.82 12.48 -11.55
CA HIS A 248 -23.78 13.88 -11.98
C HIS A 248 -23.02 13.98 -13.32
N PRO A 249 -23.70 13.90 -14.48
CA PRO A 249 -23.04 14.24 -15.73
C PRO A 249 -22.63 15.71 -15.69
N VAL A 250 -21.37 15.99 -16.04
CA VAL A 250 -20.90 17.35 -16.31
C VAL A 250 -21.85 17.95 -17.34
N SER A 251 -22.60 18.97 -16.95
CA SER A 251 -23.38 19.76 -17.90
C SER A 251 -22.39 20.50 -18.79
N ASP A 252 -22.37 20.17 -20.08
CA ASP A 252 -21.72 20.97 -21.12
C ASP A 252 -22.42 22.35 -21.21
N GLU A 253 -22.05 23.27 -20.33
CA GLU A 253 -22.27 24.71 -20.54
C GLU A 253 -21.00 25.30 -21.15
N ASN A 254 -20.82 25.06 -22.45
CA ASN A 254 -20.07 25.93 -23.36
C ASN A 254 -20.51 25.64 -24.81
N ALA A 255 -21.79 25.86 -25.09
CA ALA A 255 -22.25 26.13 -26.45
C ALA A 255 -22.26 27.65 -26.66
N ASP A 256 -21.19 28.14 -27.28
CA ASP A 256 -20.99 29.52 -27.73
C ASP A 256 -22.07 29.95 -28.76
N PRO A 257 -22.88 30.99 -28.51
CA PRO A 257 -23.77 31.56 -29.51
C PRO A 257 -23.19 32.87 -30.06
N ALA A 258 -22.24 32.80 -30.99
CA ALA A 258 -21.75 33.98 -31.70
C ALA A 258 -21.46 33.70 -33.20
N ALA A 259 -22.52 33.60 -33.99
CA ALA A 259 -22.51 33.90 -35.43
C ALA A 259 -23.92 34.36 -35.82
N GLY A 260 -24.19 35.49 -36.43
CA GLY A 260 -23.40 36.62 -36.90
C GLY A 260 -24.41 37.56 -37.55
N ILE A 261 -24.48 38.81 -37.11
CA ILE A 261 -25.21 39.88 -37.79
C ILE A 261 -24.14 40.77 -38.42
N VAL A 262 -24.08 40.80 -39.75
CA VAL A 262 -23.46 41.90 -40.49
C VAL A 262 -24.42 42.28 -41.62
N ASN A 263 -24.89 43.52 -41.55
CA ASN A 263 -25.58 44.21 -42.64
C ASN A 263 -24.55 44.60 -43.71
N ASP A 264 -24.93 44.44 -44.97
CA ASP A 264 -24.84 45.45 -46.04
C ASP A 264 -25.80 45.07 -47.18
#